data_AF-A0A8W8I5C1-F1
#
_entry.id   AF-A0A8W8I5C1-F1
#
_cell.length_a   1.000
_cell.length_b   1.000
_cell.length_c   1.000
_cell.angle_alpha   90.00
_cell.angle_beta   90.00
_cell.angle_gamma   90.00
#
_symmetry.space_group_name_H-M   'P 1'
#
loop_
_entity.id
_entity.type
_entity.pdbx_description
1 polymer ?
#
loop_
_entity_poly.entity_id
_entity_poly.type
_entity_poly.pdbx_seq_one_letter_code
_entity_poly.pdbx_strand_id
1 'polypeptide(L)'
;EVQERDEIRRDRQKERQRDRNLAKAAPDKRSRIQRERERDISEKIALNLPDARAGGSGDVQFDQRLFNQSKGMDSGYGDDEAYNVYDQPWRKGQSEIANNIYRPSKNVDKEMYGGDLETIMKSNRFVPDRGFAGTDRNSRREGPVQFEQEEEDPFGLGQFLEEAKRGDNKRKADDSRSSRDYDSSKSKKRRD
;
A
#
# COMPACT_ATOMS: atom_id res chain seq x y z
N GLU A 1 -25.22 -11.07 -69.20
CA GLU A 1 -23.85 -11.16 -69.74
C GLU A 1 -23.31 -9.87 -70.39
N VAL A 2 -23.87 -9.36 -71.50
CA VAL A 2 -23.36 -8.10 -72.11
C VAL A 2 -23.59 -6.89 -71.21
N GLN A 3 -24.80 -6.76 -70.63
CA GLN A 3 -25.12 -5.70 -69.67
C GLN A 3 -24.25 -5.76 -68.40
N GLU A 4 -24.06 -6.95 -67.82
CA GLU A 4 -23.18 -7.15 -66.66
C GLU A 4 -21.72 -6.76 -66.98
N ARG A 5 -21.24 -7.05 -68.19
CA ARG A 5 -19.88 -6.67 -68.63
C ARG A 5 -19.75 -5.15 -68.84
N ASP A 6 -20.82 -4.49 -69.27
CA ASP A 6 -20.87 -3.03 -69.41
C ASP A 6 -20.96 -2.35 -68.04
N GLU A 7 -21.68 -2.93 -67.09
CA GLU A 7 -21.76 -2.49 -65.70
C GLU A 7 -20.39 -2.57 -65.01
N ILE A 8 -19.67 -3.69 -65.15
CA ILE A 8 -18.30 -3.84 -64.63
C ILE A 8 -17.35 -2.79 -65.21
N ARG A 9 -17.50 -2.46 -66.51
CA ARG A 9 -16.70 -1.42 -67.16
C ARG A 9 -17.03 -0.03 -66.61
N ARG A 10 -18.31 0.26 -66.40
CA ARG A 10 -18.80 1.53 -65.83
C ARG A 10 -18.37 1.69 -64.38
N ASP A 11 -18.46 0.64 -63.58
CA ASP A 11 -18.05 0.63 -62.18
C ASP A 11 -16.54 0.83 -62.03
N ARG A 12 -15.73 0.15 -62.85
CA ARG A 12 -14.28 0.37 -62.86
C ARG A 12 -13.89 1.78 -63.32
N GLN A 13 -14.68 2.41 -64.19
CA GLN A 13 -14.47 3.80 -64.58
C GLN A 13 -14.85 4.76 -63.45
N LYS A 14 -15.96 4.50 -62.76
CA LYS A 14 -16.45 5.25 -61.60
C LYS A 14 -15.50 5.14 -60.40
N GLU A 15 -14.93 3.96 -60.17
CA GLU A 15 -13.91 3.70 -59.16
C GLU A 15 -12.63 4.47 -59.43
N ARG A 16 -12.08 4.38 -60.66
CA ARG A 16 -10.91 5.19 -61.07
C ARG A 16 -11.16 6.69 -60.94
N GLN A 17 -12.38 7.15 -61.22
CA GLN A 17 -12.74 8.56 -61.07
C GLN A 17 -12.87 8.96 -59.59
N ARG A 18 -13.43 8.10 -58.73
CA ARG A 18 -13.45 8.28 -57.27
C ARG A 18 -12.05 8.36 -56.70
N ASP A 19 -11.16 7.44 -57.09
CA ASP A 19 -9.78 7.43 -56.62
C ASP A 19 -9.00 8.66 -57.07
N ARG A 20 -9.18 9.10 -58.32
CA ARG A 20 -8.58 10.34 -58.82
C ARG A 20 -9.08 11.58 -58.05
N ASN A 21 -10.38 11.63 -57.75
CA ASN A 21 -10.96 12.71 -56.95
C ASN A 21 -10.49 12.68 -55.50
N LEU A 22 -10.40 11.49 -54.91
CA LEU A 22 -9.96 11.31 -53.53
C LEU A 22 -8.46 11.60 -53.36
N ALA A 23 -7.63 11.24 -54.34
CA ALA A 23 -6.22 11.63 -54.41
C ALA A 23 -6.05 13.16 -54.56
N LYS A 24 -6.97 13.83 -55.28
CA LYS A 24 -6.93 15.28 -55.48
C LYS A 24 -7.52 16.08 -54.32
N ALA A 25 -8.48 15.52 -53.57
CA ALA A 25 -9.24 16.22 -52.54
C ALA A 25 -8.54 16.31 -51.17
N ALA A 26 -7.63 15.38 -50.84
CA ALA A 26 -6.94 15.40 -49.54
C ALA A 26 -5.57 14.68 -49.57
N PRO A 27 -4.58 15.19 -50.33
CA PRO A 27 -3.23 14.62 -50.35
C PRO A 27 -2.58 14.61 -48.96
N ASP A 28 -2.79 15.65 -48.15
CA ASP A 28 -2.14 15.81 -46.84
C ASP A 28 -2.68 14.86 -45.77
N LYS A 29 -3.98 14.57 -45.80
CA LYS A 29 -4.63 13.69 -44.80
C LYS A 29 -4.34 12.21 -45.07
N ARG A 30 -4.25 11.81 -46.34
CA ARG A 30 -3.80 10.46 -46.73
C ARG A 30 -2.31 10.28 -46.45
N SER A 31 -1.49 11.29 -46.75
CA SER A 31 -0.06 11.31 -46.46
C SER A 31 0.23 11.11 -44.96
N ARG A 32 -0.52 11.76 -44.07
CA ARG A 32 -0.32 11.59 -42.62
C ARG A 32 -0.66 10.19 -42.12
N ILE A 33 -1.83 9.65 -42.50
CA ILE A 33 -2.27 8.31 -42.06
C ILE A 33 -1.37 7.23 -42.66
N GLN A 34 -0.96 7.39 -43.93
CA GLN A 34 -0.04 6.47 -44.59
C GLN A 34 1.36 6.55 -43.99
N ARG A 35 1.87 7.76 -43.70
CA ARG A 35 3.15 7.98 -43.01
C ARG A 35 3.15 7.38 -41.62
N GLU A 36 2.10 7.60 -40.82
CA GLU A 36 1.94 6.99 -39.49
C GLU A 36 1.88 5.45 -39.57
N ARG A 37 1.28 4.90 -40.64
CA ARG A 37 1.27 3.46 -40.92
C ARG A 37 2.64 2.94 -41.35
N GLU A 38 3.45 3.72 -42.05
CA GLU A 38 4.78 3.34 -42.56
C GLU A 38 5.93 3.64 -41.59
N ARG A 39 5.69 4.35 -40.47
CA ARG A 39 6.71 4.58 -39.42
C ARG A 39 7.29 3.28 -38.88
N ASP A 40 8.60 3.30 -38.65
CA ASP A 40 9.33 2.22 -38.01
C ASP A 40 8.88 2.00 -36.56
N ILE A 41 9.04 0.77 -36.07
CA ILE A 41 8.56 0.34 -34.75
C ILE A 41 9.19 1.18 -33.63
N SER A 42 10.49 1.50 -33.75
CA SER A 42 11.21 2.36 -32.81
C SER A 42 10.66 3.79 -32.77
N GLU A 43 10.31 4.38 -33.92
CA GLU A 43 9.71 5.72 -34.00
C GLU A 43 8.29 5.75 -33.45
N LYS A 44 7.51 4.68 -33.68
CA LYS A 44 6.18 4.54 -33.07
C LYS A 44 6.26 4.47 -31.55
N ILE A 45 7.23 3.74 -31.01
CA ILE A 45 7.48 3.67 -29.56
C ILE A 45 7.90 5.06 -29.04
N ALA A 46 8.84 5.73 -29.71
CA ALA A 46 9.31 7.06 -29.30
C ALA A 46 8.20 8.14 -29.33
N LEU A 47 7.28 8.04 -30.29
CA LEU A 47 6.14 8.97 -30.43
C LEU A 47 4.88 8.49 -29.68
N ASN A 48 4.96 7.37 -28.96
CA ASN A 48 3.85 6.76 -28.24
C ASN A 48 2.60 6.53 -29.13
N LEU A 49 2.81 6.16 -30.40
CA LEU A 49 1.72 5.73 -31.28
C LEU A 49 1.43 4.24 -31.07
N PRO A 50 0.16 3.84 -30.95
CA PRO A 50 -0.21 2.43 -30.85
C PRO A 50 0.18 1.71 -32.15
N ASP A 51 0.85 0.57 -32.04
CA ASP A 51 1.20 -0.21 -33.22
C ASP A 51 -0.03 -0.93 -33.77
N ALA A 52 -0.66 -0.34 -34.78
CA ALA A 52 -1.79 -0.94 -35.49
C ALA A 52 -1.45 -2.25 -36.21
N ARG A 53 -0.17 -2.65 -36.28
CA ARG A 53 0.26 -3.93 -36.88
C ARG A 53 0.45 -5.07 -35.88
N ALA A 54 0.67 -4.78 -34.60
CA ALA A 54 1.01 -5.80 -33.60
C ALA A 54 -0.22 -6.48 -32.96
N GLY A 55 -1.45 -6.18 -33.41
CA GLY A 55 -2.67 -6.66 -32.78
C GLY A 55 -3.79 -6.94 -33.77
N GLY A 56 -3.55 -7.79 -34.77
CA GLY A 56 -4.56 -8.22 -35.74
C GLY A 56 -5.74 -9.03 -35.17
N SER A 57 -5.99 -9.00 -33.85
CA SER A 57 -7.27 -9.42 -33.29
C SER A 57 -8.12 -8.17 -33.13
N GLY A 58 -9.31 -8.14 -33.73
CA GLY A 58 -10.27 -7.04 -33.61
C GLY A 58 -10.85 -6.84 -32.21
N ASP A 59 -10.22 -7.41 -31.18
CA ASP A 59 -10.62 -7.30 -29.79
C ASP A 59 -9.80 -6.21 -29.08
N VAL A 60 -10.49 -5.46 -28.23
CA VAL A 60 -9.95 -4.34 -27.44
C VAL A 60 -8.66 -4.78 -26.73
N GLN A 61 -7.55 -4.09 -27.00
CA GLN A 61 -6.30 -4.34 -26.28
C GLN A 61 -6.49 -3.98 -24.81
N PHE A 62 -6.39 -4.96 -23.93
CA PHE A 62 -6.48 -4.77 -22.48
C PHE A 62 -5.09 -4.61 -21.84
N ASP A 63 -4.98 -3.78 -20.80
CA ASP A 63 -3.75 -3.65 -20.00
C ASP A 63 -3.53 -4.93 -19.17
N GLN A 64 -2.37 -5.56 -19.32
CA GLN A 64 -1.97 -6.78 -18.60
C GLN A 64 -2.04 -6.63 -17.08
N ARG A 65 -1.83 -5.42 -16.56
CA ARG A 65 -1.91 -5.14 -15.11
C ARG A 65 -3.33 -5.27 -14.55
N LEU A 66 -4.35 -5.30 -15.42
CA LEU A 66 -5.74 -5.47 -15.01
C LEU A 66 -6.09 -6.95 -14.78
N PHE A 67 -5.42 -7.89 -15.44
CA PHE A 67 -5.77 -9.32 -15.36
C PHE A 67 -5.30 -10.02 -14.09
N ASN A 68 -4.36 -9.42 -13.35
CA ASN A 68 -3.84 -9.97 -12.10
C ASN A 68 -4.41 -9.25 -10.87
N GLN A 69 -5.59 -8.63 -10.99
CA GLN A 69 -6.28 -8.01 -9.87
C GLN A 69 -7.30 -8.99 -9.29
N SER A 70 -7.14 -9.40 -8.03
CA SER A 70 -8.07 -10.30 -7.33
C SER A 70 -9.43 -9.67 -6.98
N LYS A 71 -9.64 -8.39 -7.34
CA LYS A 71 -10.76 -7.55 -6.89
C LYS A 71 -12.16 -7.93 -7.41
N GLY A 72 -12.31 -9.05 -8.12
CA GLY A 72 -13.59 -9.45 -8.71
C GLY A 72 -14.25 -10.68 -8.09
N MET A 73 -13.52 -11.50 -7.33
CA MET A 73 -14.09 -12.73 -6.74
C MET A 73 -14.55 -12.55 -5.28
N ASP A 74 -14.07 -11.52 -4.61
CA ASP A 74 -14.30 -11.30 -3.17
C ASP A 74 -15.54 -10.42 -2.89
N SER A 75 -16.04 -9.70 -3.90
CA SER A 75 -17.21 -8.83 -3.77
C SER A 75 -18.50 -9.61 -4.04
N GLY A 76 -19.26 -9.92 -2.99
CA GLY A 76 -20.65 -10.40 -3.09
C GLY A 76 -20.90 -11.88 -2.76
N TYR A 77 -19.88 -12.63 -2.34
CA TYR A 77 -20.01 -14.02 -1.85
C TYR A 77 -19.83 -14.12 -0.31
N GLY A 78 -20.32 -13.12 0.43
CA GLY A 78 -20.27 -13.08 1.88
C GLY A 78 -21.58 -13.54 2.51
N ASP A 79 -21.49 -14.24 3.64
CA ASP A 79 -22.61 -14.55 4.53
C ASP A 79 -23.33 -13.24 4.93
N ASP A 80 -24.65 -13.17 4.88
CA ASP A 80 -25.41 -11.95 5.21
C ASP A 80 -25.26 -11.57 6.69
N GLU A 81 -24.90 -12.54 7.54
CA GLU A 81 -24.53 -12.36 8.94
C GLU A 81 -23.09 -11.86 9.14
N ALA A 82 -22.22 -11.93 8.13
CA ALA A 82 -20.86 -11.42 8.23
C ALA A 82 -20.84 -9.89 8.07
N TYR A 83 -20.30 -9.19 9.06
CA TYR A 83 -20.24 -7.72 9.10
C TYR A 83 -19.21 -7.14 8.11
N ASN A 84 -19.48 -7.28 6.82
CA ASN A 84 -18.61 -6.87 5.71
C ASN A 84 -19.11 -5.56 5.07
N VAL A 85 -19.28 -4.51 5.88
CA VAL A 85 -19.78 -3.20 5.41
C VAL A 85 -18.74 -2.44 4.59
N TYR A 86 -17.45 -2.77 4.75
CA TYR A 86 -16.34 -2.06 4.13
C TYR A 86 -15.47 -3.00 3.28
N ASP A 87 -15.14 -2.55 2.08
CA ASP A 87 -14.28 -3.29 1.14
C ASP A 87 -12.81 -3.36 1.58
N GLN A 88 -12.40 -2.53 2.54
CA GLN A 88 -11.00 -2.37 2.93
C GLN A 88 -10.88 -2.32 4.46
N PRO A 89 -9.88 -3.00 5.04
CA PRO A 89 -9.60 -2.86 6.46
C PRO A 89 -9.14 -1.43 6.75
N TRP A 90 -9.49 -0.91 7.93
CA TRP A 90 -9.01 0.40 8.41
C TRP A 90 -7.49 0.52 8.22
N ARG A 91 -6.75 -0.51 8.63
CA ARG A 91 -5.29 -0.56 8.51
C ARG A 91 -4.89 -1.41 7.32
N LYS A 92 -4.80 -0.78 6.15
CA LYS A 92 -4.36 -1.40 4.89
C LYS A 92 -3.00 -2.11 4.97
N GLY A 93 -2.16 -1.72 5.91
CA GLY A 93 -0.79 -2.23 6.03
C GLY A 93 -0.52 -3.15 7.21
N GLN A 94 -1.48 -3.64 8.01
CA GLN A 94 -1.09 -4.53 9.14
C GLN A 94 -0.31 -5.77 8.68
N SER A 95 -0.70 -6.38 7.55
CA SER A 95 0.03 -7.50 6.94
C SER A 95 1.28 -7.05 6.19
N GLU A 96 1.18 -6.01 5.34
CA GLU A 96 2.31 -5.52 4.53
C GLU A 96 3.41 -4.88 5.38
N ILE A 97 3.03 -4.05 6.36
CA ILE A 97 3.94 -3.44 7.33
C ILE A 97 4.52 -4.55 8.23
N ALA A 98 3.74 -5.54 8.69
CA ALA A 98 4.31 -6.68 9.44
C ALA A 98 5.35 -7.46 8.62
N ASN A 99 5.13 -7.64 7.32
CA ASN A 99 6.08 -8.31 6.42
C ASN A 99 7.33 -7.46 6.13
N ASN A 100 7.27 -6.14 6.32
CA ASN A 100 8.32 -5.18 6.00
C ASN A 100 9.03 -4.57 7.22
N ILE A 101 8.50 -4.71 8.44
CA ILE A 101 9.09 -4.12 9.66
C ILE A 101 10.48 -4.70 9.93
N TYR A 102 10.68 -6.00 9.72
CA TYR A 102 12.00 -6.61 9.87
C TYR A 102 12.06 -7.95 9.15
N ARG A 103 12.68 -7.96 7.97
CA ARG A 103 12.96 -9.19 7.22
C ARG A 103 14.43 -9.20 6.77
N PRO A 104 15.37 -9.58 7.67
CA PRO A 104 16.78 -9.66 7.33
C PRO A 104 17.00 -10.62 6.18
N SER A 105 17.42 -10.09 5.04
CA SER A 105 17.78 -10.88 3.88
C SER A 105 19.29 -11.02 3.84
N LYS A 106 19.80 -12.20 4.22
CA LYS A 106 21.24 -12.52 4.17
C LYS A 106 21.86 -12.31 2.78
N ASN A 107 21.05 -12.30 1.73
CA ASN A 107 21.52 -12.14 0.35
C ASN A 107 21.56 -10.68 -0.10
N VAL A 108 20.66 -9.82 0.41
CA VAL A 108 20.65 -8.38 0.07
C VAL A 108 21.88 -7.69 0.66
N ASP A 109 22.23 -8.03 1.91
CA ASP A 109 23.39 -7.43 2.57
C ASP A 109 24.72 -7.87 1.93
N LYS A 110 24.76 -9.08 1.35
CA LYS A 110 25.98 -9.63 0.72
C LYS A 110 26.33 -8.90 -0.59
N GLU A 111 25.32 -8.50 -1.36
CA GLU A 111 25.53 -7.70 -2.57
C GLU A 111 25.88 -6.25 -2.24
N MET A 112 25.29 -5.70 -1.18
CA MET A 112 25.44 -4.28 -0.85
C MET A 112 26.72 -3.97 -0.06
N TYR A 113 27.13 -4.83 0.87
CA TYR A 113 28.33 -4.62 1.71
C TYR A 113 29.53 -5.46 1.28
N GLY A 114 29.36 -6.30 0.24
CA GLY A 114 30.37 -7.25 -0.19
C GLY A 114 30.67 -8.29 0.91
N GLY A 115 31.34 -9.38 0.53
CA GLY A 115 31.75 -10.42 1.49
C GLY A 115 32.73 -9.95 2.58
N ASP A 116 33.04 -8.66 2.64
CA ASP A 116 34.03 -8.08 3.56
C ASP A 116 33.48 -7.91 4.99
N LEU A 117 32.17 -7.99 5.18
CA LEU A 117 31.57 -7.88 6.52
C LEU A 117 32.02 -9.02 7.43
N GLU A 118 32.19 -10.22 6.86
CA GLU A 118 32.64 -11.40 7.60
C GLU A 118 34.15 -11.35 7.93
N THR A 119 34.97 -10.78 7.05
CA THR A 119 36.40 -10.54 7.28
C THR A 119 36.64 -9.38 8.24
N ILE A 120 35.84 -8.31 8.18
CA ILE A 120 35.87 -7.20 9.13
C ILE A 120 35.46 -7.68 10.52
N MET A 121 34.37 -8.45 10.65
CA MET A 121 33.95 -9.04 11.93
C MET A 121 34.99 -9.99 12.53
N LYS A 122 35.69 -10.77 11.70
CA LYS A 122 36.77 -11.67 12.14
C LYS A 122 38.06 -10.92 12.49
N SER A 123 38.25 -9.72 11.95
CA SER A 123 39.41 -8.90 12.27
C SER A 123 39.21 -8.19 13.61
N ASN A 124 40.06 -8.49 14.60
CA ASN A 124 40.00 -7.90 15.94
C ASN A 124 40.45 -6.42 15.98
N ARG A 125 40.34 -5.70 14.86
CA ARG A 125 40.85 -4.33 14.65
C ARG A 125 40.04 -3.26 15.40
N PHE A 126 38.85 -3.61 15.88
CA PHE A 126 37.92 -2.68 16.55
C PHE A 126 37.60 -3.09 17.99
N VAL A 127 38.54 -3.76 18.67
CA VAL A 127 38.41 -4.01 20.12
C VAL A 127 39.13 -2.88 20.86
N PRO A 128 38.40 -1.99 21.58
CA PRO A 128 39.04 -0.96 22.38
C PRO A 128 39.76 -1.58 23.58
N ASP A 129 40.95 -1.05 23.90
CA ASP A 129 41.77 -1.50 25.04
C ASP A 129 41.08 -1.26 26.40
N ARG A 130 40.12 -0.33 26.45
CA ARG A 130 39.32 0.00 27.62
C ARG A 130 37.84 -0.03 27.23
N GLY A 131 37.09 -0.99 27.76
CA GLY A 131 35.65 -1.09 27.57
C GLY A 131 34.89 -0.06 28.40
N PHE A 132 33.73 0.36 27.92
CA PHE A 132 32.77 1.14 28.71
C PHE A 132 32.16 0.23 29.79
N ALA A 133 31.95 0.74 31.00
CA ALA A 133 31.29 -0.01 32.07
C ALA A 133 29.92 -0.52 31.58
N GLY A 134 29.58 -1.78 31.85
CA GLY A 134 28.33 -2.39 31.35
C GLY A 134 28.39 -2.97 29.92
N THR A 135 29.50 -2.84 29.20
CA THR A 135 29.66 -3.44 27.85
C THR A 135 30.37 -4.79 27.81
N ASP A 136 30.46 -5.50 28.94
CA ASP A 136 31.13 -6.80 29.04
C ASP A 136 30.51 -7.81 28.05
N ARG A 137 31.35 -8.34 27.16
CA ARG A 137 30.98 -9.29 26.10
C ARG A 137 30.67 -10.68 26.66
N ASN A 138 31.09 -10.97 27.90
CA ASN A 138 30.77 -12.22 28.60
C ASN A 138 29.44 -12.19 29.34
N SER A 139 28.80 -11.01 29.46
CA SER A 139 27.48 -10.91 30.06
C SER A 139 26.40 -11.32 29.06
N ARG A 140 25.65 -12.38 29.39
CA ARG A 140 24.52 -12.85 28.59
C ARG A 140 23.39 -11.82 28.67
N ARG A 141 23.15 -11.10 27.57
CA ARG A 141 22.06 -10.13 27.45
C ARG A 141 20.73 -10.86 27.17
N GLU A 142 20.20 -11.56 28.16
CA GLU A 142 18.83 -12.10 28.13
C GLU A 142 17.91 -11.19 28.96
N GLY A 143 17.19 -10.32 28.27
CA GLY A 143 16.19 -9.44 28.89
C GLY A 143 16.09 -8.09 28.20
N PRO A 144 14.99 -7.34 28.44
CA PRO A 144 14.90 -5.93 28.06
C PRO A 144 16.11 -5.17 28.62
N VAL A 145 16.60 -4.19 27.85
CA VAL A 145 17.73 -3.33 28.24
C VAL A 145 17.44 -2.74 29.62
N GLN A 146 18.24 -3.14 30.61
CA GLN A 146 18.21 -2.52 31.93
C GLN A 146 18.95 -1.19 31.83
N PHE A 147 18.26 -0.11 32.14
CA PHE A 147 18.87 1.21 32.27
C PHE A 147 19.58 1.28 33.62
N GLU A 148 20.77 1.89 33.64
CA GLU A 148 21.40 2.28 34.90
C GLU A 148 20.47 3.27 35.59
N GLN A 149 19.94 2.89 36.76
CA GLN A 149 19.22 3.81 37.62
C GLN A 149 20.29 4.74 38.21
N GLU A 150 20.52 5.89 37.57
CA GLU A 150 21.27 6.98 38.21
C GLU A 150 20.54 7.29 39.53
N GLU A 151 21.24 7.14 40.66
CA GLU A 151 20.68 7.22 42.02
C GLU A 151 20.04 8.58 42.34
N GLU A 152 20.30 9.60 41.53
CA GLU A 152 19.61 10.88 41.59
C GLU A 152 18.86 11.12 40.29
N ASP A 153 17.57 10.74 40.27
CA ASP A 153 16.62 11.09 39.23
C ASP A 153 16.52 12.63 39.08
N PRO A 154 17.19 13.23 38.08
CA PRO A 154 17.33 14.68 37.99
C PRO A 154 16.01 15.36 37.58
N PHE A 155 15.03 14.58 37.14
CA PHE A 155 13.71 15.05 36.72
C PHE A 155 12.61 14.71 37.72
N GLY A 156 12.92 13.98 38.80
CA GLY A 156 11.96 13.59 39.85
C GLY A 156 10.78 12.74 39.36
N LEU A 157 10.89 12.13 38.18
CA LEU A 157 9.83 11.33 37.56
C LEU A 157 9.51 10.05 38.36
N GLY A 158 10.51 9.47 39.02
CA GLY A 158 10.37 8.31 39.90
C GLY A 158 9.49 8.61 41.11
N GLN A 159 9.69 9.76 41.77
CA GLN A 159 8.82 10.19 42.88
C GLN A 159 7.39 10.47 42.39
N PHE A 160 7.25 11.10 41.23
CA PHE A 160 5.95 11.37 40.62
C PHE A 160 5.18 10.08 40.26
N LEU A 161 5.88 9.08 39.68
CA LEU A 161 5.29 7.78 39.35
C LEU A 161 4.93 6.98 40.61
N GLU A 162 5.73 7.06 41.67
CA GLU A 162 5.40 6.46 42.96
C GLU A 162 4.15 7.08 43.59
N GLU A 163 4.02 8.41 43.54
CA GLU A 163 2.85 9.12 44.09
C GLU A 163 1.58 8.79 43.31
N ALA A 164 1.66 8.77 41.98
CA ALA A 164 0.56 8.33 41.11
C ALA A 164 0.12 6.89 41.42
N LYS A 165 1.08 5.98 41.63
CA LYS A 165 0.80 4.58 41.98
C LYS A 165 0.18 4.43 43.37
N ARG A 166 0.53 5.28 44.34
CA ARG A 166 -0.11 5.32 45.67
C ARG A 166 -1.52 5.92 45.63
N GLY A 167 -1.77 6.87 44.72
CA GLY A 167 -3.08 7.52 44.53
C GLY A 167 -4.21 6.57 44.13
N ASP A 168 -3.91 5.52 43.35
CA ASP A 168 -4.90 4.54 42.89
C ASP A 168 -5.37 3.57 43.99
N ASN A 169 -4.54 3.31 45.01
CA ASN A 169 -4.88 2.35 46.08
C ASN A 169 -5.78 2.93 47.19
N LYS A 170 -5.97 4.26 47.27
CA LYS A 170 -6.72 4.90 48.38
C LYS A 170 -8.23 5.06 48.13
N ARG A 171 -8.73 4.78 46.92
CA ARG A 171 -10.14 5.03 46.55
C ARG A 171 -11.05 3.78 46.54
N LYS A 172 -10.60 2.64 47.06
CA LYS A 172 -11.35 1.36 46.99
C LYS A 172 -11.75 0.76 48.35
N ALA A 173 -11.76 1.53 49.45
CA ALA A 173 -11.98 0.97 50.78
C ALA A 173 -13.01 1.67 51.69
N ASP A 174 -13.79 2.66 51.21
CA ASP A 174 -14.86 3.22 52.04
C ASP A 174 -16.01 3.78 51.19
N ASP A 175 -16.82 2.89 50.63
CA ASP A 175 -18.23 3.20 50.37
C ASP A 175 -19.07 1.92 50.29
N SER A 176 -19.13 1.21 51.42
CA SER A 176 -20.17 0.21 51.63
C SER A 176 -20.45 0.08 53.12
N ARG A 177 -21.49 0.80 53.58
CA ARG A 177 -22.39 0.52 54.73
C ARG A 177 -22.79 1.82 55.45
N SER A 178 -24.00 2.31 55.18
CA SER A 178 -24.81 2.93 56.24
C SER A 178 -26.30 2.90 55.87
N SER A 179 -26.93 1.79 56.24
CA SER A 179 -28.35 1.71 56.54
C SER A 179 -28.60 2.52 57.83
N ARG A 180 -29.51 3.51 57.81
CA ARG A 180 -30.19 4.04 59.01
C ARG A 180 -31.37 4.96 58.62
N ASP A 181 -32.56 4.40 58.82
CA ASP A 181 -33.72 4.99 59.50
C ASP A 181 -33.91 6.52 59.46
N TYR A 182 -35.02 6.95 58.84
CA TYR A 182 -35.74 8.15 59.26
C TYR A 182 -37.25 7.98 59.00
N ASP A 183 -37.94 7.42 59.98
CA ASP A 183 -39.39 7.62 60.18
C ASP A 183 -39.57 8.85 61.10
N SER A 184 -40.58 9.68 60.80
CA SER A 184 -41.44 10.40 61.76
C SER A 184 -41.91 11.77 61.22
N SER A 185 -43.17 11.74 60.78
CA SER A 185 -44.25 12.68 61.12
C SER A 185 -43.99 14.20 61.09
N LYS A 186 -44.57 14.88 60.09
CA LYS A 186 -45.23 16.18 60.35
C LYS A 186 -46.34 16.51 59.35
N SER A 187 -47.56 16.19 59.78
CA SER A 187 -48.83 16.87 59.47
C SER A 187 -48.65 18.35 59.09
N LYS A 188 -49.13 18.75 57.90
CA LYS A 188 -49.76 20.06 57.66
C LYS A 188 -50.88 19.96 56.61
N LYS A 189 -52.08 19.99 57.19
CA LYS A 189 -53.43 20.29 56.66
C LYS A 189 -53.51 21.59 55.86
N ARG A 190 -54.30 21.58 54.75
CA ARG A 190 -55.23 22.61 54.21
C ARG A 190 -55.70 22.14 52.79
N ARG A 191 -56.98 21.81 52.50
CA ARG A 191 -58.22 22.64 52.32
C ARG A 191 -57.91 23.84 51.40
N ASP A 192 -58.51 24.01 50.22
CA ASP A 192 -59.85 23.70 49.71
C ASP A 192 -59.87 22.86 48.41
#